data_AF-A4F5E2-F1
#
_entry.id   AF-A4F5E2-F1
#
_cell.length_a   1.000
_cell.length_b   1.000
_cell.length_c   1.000
_cell.angle_alpha   90.00
_cell.angle_beta   90.00
_cell.angle_gamma   90.00
#
_symmetry.space_group_name_H-M   'P 1'
#
loop_
_entity.id
_entity.type
_entity.pdbx_description
1 polymer ?
#
loop_
_entity_poly.entity_id
_entity_poly.type
_entity_poly.pdbx_seq_one_letter_code
_entity_poly.pdbx_strand_id
1 'polypeptide(L)'
;MLFDYVRIRFPTTDVQQVVENILQLKLSYFLHEDYGFYSYSEHYALGDIFVLCSHELDKGVLVELKGRGCRQFESYLLAQQRSWYEFFMDVLVAGGVMKRLDLAINDKTGILNIPVLTEKCQQEECISVFRSFKSYRSGELVRKEEKECMGNTLYIGSLQSEVYFCIYEKDYEQYKKNDIPIEDAEVKNRFEIRLKNERAYYAVRDLLVYDNPEHTAFKIINRYIRFVDKDDSKPRSDWKLNEEWAWFIGNNRERLKLTTKPEPYSFQRTLNWLSHQVAPTLKVAIKLDEINQTQVVKDILDHAKLTDRHKQILKQQSVKEQDVITTKKGYLSTIPVDRYPKKDIMGDKTVRVRADLHHIIKIETAKNGGNVKEVMEIRLRSKLKSVLIVQYLKILYNRN
;
A
#
# COMPACT_ATOMS: atom_id res chain seq x y z
N MET A 1 8.90 -4.99 3.42
CA MET A 1 8.16 -3.76 3.77
C MET A 1 7.29 -3.39 2.59
N LEU A 2 6.13 -2.79 2.79
CA LEU A 2 5.14 -2.56 1.73
C LEU A 2 4.37 -1.26 1.93
N PHE A 3 3.74 -0.76 0.88
CA PHE A 3 2.70 0.27 1.00
C PHE A 3 1.40 -0.40 1.45
N ASP A 4 0.78 0.10 2.52
CA ASP A 4 -0.44 -0.48 3.11
C ASP A 4 -1.64 0.45 3.06
N TYR A 5 -1.42 1.71 2.68
CA TYR A 5 -2.47 2.67 2.39
C TYR A 5 -1.92 3.80 1.51
N VAL A 6 -2.66 4.18 0.48
CA VAL A 6 -2.38 5.37 -0.33
C VAL A 6 -3.67 6.12 -0.56
N ARG A 7 -3.69 7.42 -0.23
CA ARG A 7 -4.80 8.32 -0.55
C ARG A 7 -4.32 9.63 -1.10
N ILE A 8 -4.78 9.97 -2.28
CA ILE A 8 -4.30 11.08 -3.09
C ILE A 8 -5.50 11.83 -3.62
N ARG A 9 -5.52 13.15 -3.43
CA ARG A 9 -6.54 14.05 -3.97
C ARG A 9 -5.98 14.77 -5.19
N PHE A 10 -6.70 14.78 -6.29
CA PHE A 10 -6.36 15.54 -7.49
C PHE A 10 -7.29 16.75 -7.61
N PRO A 11 -6.76 17.96 -7.85
CA PRO A 11 -7.55 19.19 -8.03
C PRO A 11 -8.18 19.25 -9.42
N THR A 12 -8.96 18.22 -9.77
CA THR A 12 -9.70 18.10 -11.03
C THR A 12 -11.04 17.43 -10.75
N THR A 13 -12.08 17.77 -11.49
CA THR A 13 -13.38 17.06 -11.50
C THR A 13 -13.42 15.99 -12.60
N ASP A 14 -12.39 15.92 -13.45
CA ASP A 14 -12.30 14.94 -14.53
C ASP A 14 -11.76 13.60 -14.02
N VAL A 15 -12.68 12.69 -13.69
CA VAL A 15 -12.35 11.34 -13.24
C VAL A 15 -11.63 10.53 -14.31
N GLN A 16 -11.98 10.73 -15.59
CA GLN A 16 -11.37 10.01 -16.70
C GLN A 16 -9.89 10.40 -16.82
N GLN A 17 -9.57 11.69 -16.63
CA GLN A 17 -8.18 12.14 -16.59
C GLN A 17 -7.38 11.42 -15.50
N VAL A 18 -7.93 11.26 -14.29
CA VAL A 18 -7.23 10.59 -13.18
C VAL A 18 -7.09 9.09 -13.45
N VAL A 19 -8.16 8.42 -13.84
CA VAL A 19 -8.20 6.97 -14.02
C VAL A 19 -7.38 6.54 -15.24
N GLU A 20 -7.58 7.18 -16.38
CA GLU A 20 -6.96 6.72 -17.64
C GLU A 20 -5.55 7.29 -17.84
N ASN A 21 -5.24 8.50 -17.35
CA ASN A 21 -3.92 9.09 -17.58
C ASN A 21 -2.94 8.89 -16.43
N ILE A 22 -3.41 8.85 -15.17
CA ILE A 22 -2.53 8.76 -13.98
C ILE A 22 -2.45 7.31 -13.49
N LEU A 23 -3.62 6.69 -13.21
CA LEU A 23 -3.69 5.28 -12.84
C LEU A 23 -3.39 4.36 -14.03
N GLN A 24 -3.62 4.85 -15.25
CA GLN A 24 -3.46 4.10 -16.51
C GLN A 24 -4.35 2.85 -16.55
N LEU A 25 -5.56 2.97 -16.03
CA LEU A 25 -6.60 1.95 -16.03
C LEU A 25 -7.78 2.43 -16.90
N LYS A 26 -8.48 1.51 -17.55
CA LYS A 26 -9.65 1.83 -18.36
C LYS A 26 -10.87 2.08 -17.46
N LEU A 27 -11.45 3.27 -17.54
CA LEU A 27 -12.59 3.65 -16.70
C LEU A 27 -13.80 2.72 -16.90
N SER A 28 -13.96 2.15 -18.10
CA SER A 28 -15.02 1.20 -18.46
C SER A 28 -15.06 -0.10 -17.64
N TYR A 29 -14.04 -0.39 -16.85
CA TYR A 29 -14.00 -1.55 -15.94
C TYR A 29 -14.39 -1.19 -14.51
N PHE A 30 -14.51 0.09 -14.16
CA PHE A 30 -14.94 0.50 -12.85
C PHE A 30 -16.46 0.34 -12.71
N LEU A 31 -16.91 -0.10 -11.55
CA LEU A 31 -18.29 -0.04 -11.11
C LEU A 31 -18.57 1.37 -10.62
N HIS A 32 -19.60 2.03 -11.13
CA HIS A 32 -20.03 3.35 -10.69
C HIS A 32 -21.19 3.22 -9.70
N GLU A 33 -21.16 4.04 -8.67
CA GLU A 33 -22.17 4.11 -7.61
C GLU A 33 -22.45 5.59 -7.30
N ASP A 34 -23.73 5.98 -7.31
CA ASP A 34 -24.23 7.35 -7.12
C ASP A 34 -24.19 7.83 -5.65
N TYR A 35 -23.28 7.28 -4.86
CA TYR A 35 -23.00 7.72 -3.49
C TYR A 35 -21.50 7.70 -3.24
N GLY A 36 -20.99 8.56 -2.37
CA GLY A 36 -19.59 8.60 -1.99
C GLY A 36 -19.36 8.56 -0.48
N PHE A 37 -18.09 8.59 -0.09
CA PHE A 37 -17.64 8.75 1.28
C PHE A 37 -16.99 10.13 1.45
N TYR A 38 -16.74 10.56 2.69
CA TYR A 38 -16.01 11.81 2.96
C TYR A 38 -16.62 13.06 2.29
N SER A 39 -17.95 13.12 2.14
CA SER A 39 -18.70 14.18 1.43
C SER A 39 -18.47 14.27 -0.10
N TYR A 40 -17.96 13.21 -0.72
CA TYR A 40 -17.96 13.04 -2.18
C TYR A 40 -19.34 12.54 -2.62
N SER A 41 -19.78 12.94 -3.81
CA SER A 41 -21.13 12.66 -4.31
C SER A 41 -21.25 11.24 -4.86
N GLU A 42 -20.19 10.73 -5.48
CA GLU A 42 -20.20 9.43 -6.17
C GLU A 42 -18.83 8.74 -6.07
N HIS A 43 -18.77 7.46 -6.44
CA HIS A 43 -17.49 6.77 -6.60
C HIS A 43 -17.48 5.73 -7.72
N TYR A 44 -16.26 5.47 -8.19
CA TYR A 44 -15.91 4.40 -9.10
C TYR A 44 -15.04 3.38 -8.35
N ALA A 45 -15.34 2.09 -8.49
CA ALA A 45 -14.61 1.00 -7.86
C ALA A 45 -14.17 -0.07 -8.86
N LEU A 46 -12.87 -0.39 -8.86
CA LEU A 46 -12.32 -1.57 -9.52
C LEU A 46 -11.74 -2.49 -8.45
N GLY A 47 -12.51 -3.47 -8.00
CA GLY A 47 -12.15 -4.27 -6.84
C GLY A 47 -11.95 -3.43 -5.57
N ASP A 48 -10.74 -3.44 -5.01
CA ASP A 48 -10.35 -2.66 -3.82
C ASP A 48 -9.69 -1.30 -4.18
N ILE A 49 -9.74 -0.86 -5.46
CA ILE A 49 -9.31 0.47 -5.91
C ILE A 49 -10.53 1.40 -5.98
N PHE A 50 -10.53 2.46 -5.16
CA PHE A 50 -11.63 3.42 -5.10
C PHE A 50 -11.23 4.78 -5.65
N VAL A 51 -12.12 5.38 -6.44
CA VAL A 51 -11.98 6.73 -7.00
C VAL A 51 -13.26 7.50 -6.71
N LEU A 52 -13.21 8.38 -5.71
CA LEU A 52 -14.35 9.18 -5.27
C LEU A 52 -14.35 10.50 -6.04
N CYS A 53 -15.53 10.95 -6.47
CA CYS A 53 -15.67 12.16 -7.29
C CYS A 53 -16.54 13.20 -6.59
N SER A 54 -16.14 14.46 -6.74
CA SER A 54 -16.88 15.62 -6.29
C SER A 54 -17.01 16.59 -7.45
N HIS A 55 -18.13 17.32 -7.49
CA HIS A 55 -18.33 18.42 -8.44
C HIS A 55 -17.60 19.70 -8.01
N GLU A 56 -17.09 19.77 -6.77
CA GLU A 56 -16.35 20.89 -6.23
C GLU A 56 -14.84 20.68 -6.47
N LEU A 57 -14.16 21.63 -7.12
CA LEU A 57 -12.74 21.50 -7.49
C LEU A 57 -11.78 21.43 -6.29
N ASP A 58 -12.16 21.99 -5.15
CA ASP A 58 -11.39 21.95 -3.90
C ASP A 58 -11.29 20.53 -3.31
N LYS A 59 -12.34 19.71 -3.50
CA LYS A 59 -12.33 18.27 -3.26
C LYS A 59 -11.78 17.52 -4.46
N GLY A 60 -12.32 17.76 -5.65
CA GLY A 60 -11.92 17.15 -6.91
C GLY A 60 -12.11 15.63 -6.90
N VAL A 61 -11.11 14.89 -7.38
CA VAL A 61 -11.11 13.43 -7.46
C VAL A 61 -10.16 12.85 -6.41
N LEU A 62 -10.61 11.87 -5.64
CA LEU A 62 -9.84 11.23 -4.58
C LEU A 62 -9.62 9.75 -4.89
N VAL A 63 -8.37 9.37 -5.08
CA VAL A 63 -7.99 7.96 -5.19
C VAL A 63 -7.67 7.42 -3.81
N GLU A 64 -8.27 6.28 -3.45
CA GLU A 64 -8.01 5.56 -2.21
C GLU A 64 -7.69 4.09 -2.48
N LEU A 65 -6.50 3.69 -2.03
CA LEU A 65 -5.98 2.32 -2.06
C LEU A 65 -5.73 1.88 -0.63
N LYS A 66 -6.58 1.01 -0.09
CA LYS A 66 -6.34 0.34 1.21
C LYS A 66 -5.29 -0.77 1.04
N GLY A 67 -4.95 -1.52 2.09
CA GLY A 67 -3.91 -2.57 2.03
C GLY A 67 -4.08 -3.55 0.85
N ARG A 68 -5.29 -4.10 0.65
CA ARG A 68 -5.60 -4.94 -0.52
C ARG A 68 -5.61 -4.16 -1.83
N GLY A 69 -6.16 -2.94 -1.83
CA GLY A 69 -6.12 -2.06 -2.99
C GLY A 69 -4.70 -1.74 -3.45
N CYS A 70 -3.74 -1.63 -2.53
CA CYS A 70 -2.32 -1.48 -2.85
C CYS A 70 -1.76 -2.76 -3.50
N ARG A 71 -2.09 -3.95 -2.99
CA ARG A 71 -1.67 -5.23 -3.60
C ARG A 71 -2.29 -5.45 -4.98
N GLN A 72 -3.56 -5.10 -5.16
CA GLN A 72 -4.23 -5.15 -6.45
C GLN A 72 -3.61 -4.15 -7.42
N PHE A 73 -3.34 -2.92 -6.97
CA PHE A 73 -2.75 -1.89 -7.83
C PHE A 73 -1.32 -2.26 -8.25
N GLU A 74 -0.56 -2.95 -7.40
CA GLU A 74 0.74 -3.52 -7.76
C GLU A 74 0.67 -4.47 -8.97
N SER A 75 -0.41 -5.24 -9.13
CA SER A 75 -0.61 -6.10 -10.31
C SER A 75 -0.73 -5.28 -11.59
N TYR A 76 -1.46 -4.16 -11.53
CA TYR A 76 -1.58 -3.26 -12.68
C TYR A 76 -0.28 -2.49 -12.95
N LEU A 77 0.42 -2.03 -11.91
CA LEU A 77 1.73 -1.41 -12.07
C LEU A 77 2.72 -2.37 -12.75
N LEU A 78 2.74 -3.63 -12.33
CA LEU A 78 3.56 -4.66 -12.96
C LEU A 78 3.18 -4.86 -14.44
N ALA A 79 1.89 -4.97 -14.75
CA ALA A 79 1.40 -5.08 -16.13
C ALA A 79 1.77 -3.85 -16.99
N GLN A 80 1.79 -2.66 -16.38
CA GLN A 80 2.21 -1.39 -17.00
C GLN A 80 3.74 -1.23 -17.08
N GLN A 81 4.53 -2.16 -16.53
CA GLN A 81 5.99 -2.03 -16.36
C GLN A 81 6.39 -0.77 -15.57
N ARG A 82 5.56 -0.40 -14.57
CA ARG A 82 5.77 0.70 -13.63
C ARG A 82 6.00 0.14 -12.24
N SER A 83 6.71 0.90 -11.42
CA SER A 83 6.75 0.69 -9.98
C SER A 83 5.96 1.80 -9.27
N TRP A 84 5.84 1.67 -7.94
CA TRP A 84 5.33 2.73 -7.09
C TRP A 84 6.06 4.06 -7.29
N TYR A 85 7.35 4.04 -7.64
CA TYR A 85 8.15 5.24 -7.83
C TYR A 85 7.72 6.01 -9.08
N GLU A 86 7.56 5.35 -10.23
CA GLU A 86 7.02 5.98 -11.44
C GLU A 86 5.60 6.49 -11.20
N PHE A 87 4.76 5.71 -10.50
CA PHE A 87 3.42 6.14 -10.15
C PHE A 87 3.42 7.42 -9.29
N PHE A 88 4.18 7.45 -8.20
CA PHE A 88 4.25 8.66 -7.36
C PHE A 88 4.86 9.85 -8.08
N MET A 89 5.79 9.65 -9.03
CA MET A 89 6.25 10.74 -9.89
C MET A 89 5.12 11.31 -10.75
N ASP A 90 4.34 10.45 -11.42
CA ASP A 90 3.20 10.88 -12.24
C ASP A 90 2.14 11.62 -11.39
N VAL A 91 1.90 11.13 -10.16
CA VAL A 91 1.01 11.77 -9.18
C VAL A 91 1.45 13.20 -8.88
N LEU A 92 2.74 13.40 -8.55
CA LEU A 92 3.26 14.72 -8.21
C LEU A 92 3.26 15.68 -9.41
N VAL A 93 3.58 15.17 -10.61
CA VAL A 93 3.51 15.96 -11.87
C VAL A 93 2.08 16.39 -12.17
N ALA A 94 1.09 15.55 -11.89
CA ALA A 94 -0.32 15.88 -12.06
C ALA A 94 -0.91 16.76 -10.95
N GLY A 95 -0.10 17.29 -10.03
CA GLY A 95 -0.57 18.13 -8.91
C GLY A 95 -1.32 17.36 -7.83
N GLY A 96 -1.10 16.04 -7.74
CA GLY A 96 -1.70 15.19 -6.73
C GLY A 96 -1.27 15.58 -5.31
N VAL A 97 -2.27 15.80 -4.44
CA VAL A 97 -2.07 16.15 -3.03
C VAL A 97 -2.11 14.87 -2.19
N MET A 98 -0.97 14.52 -1.60
CA MET A 98 -0.86 13.37 -0.69
C MET A 98 -1.72 13.61 0.56
N LYS A 99 -2.74 12.79 0.76
CA LYS A 99 -3.63 12.86 1.94
C LYS A 99 -3.34 11.78 2.97
N ARG A 100 -2.90 10.60 2.54
CA ARG A 100 -2.44 9.53 3.44
C ARG A 100 -1.44 8.61 2.75
N LEU A 101 -0.44 8.18 3.49
CA LEU A 101 0.51 7.14 3.11
C LEU A 101 0.82 6.29 4.35
N ASP A 102 0.58 4.98 4.26
CA ASP A 102 0.98 4.05 5.30
C ASP A 102 2.09 3.12 4.77
N LEU A 103 3.24 3.11 5.45
CA LEU A 103 4.34 2.17 5.19
C LEU A 103 4.29 1.07 6.25
N ALA A 104 4.29 -0.20 5.84
CA ALA A 104 4.24 -1.32 6.76
C ALA A 104 5.51 -2.17 6.72
N ILE A 105 6.00 -2.52 7.91
CA ILE A 105 7.08 -3.47 8.14
C ILE A 105 6.43 -4.73 8.72
N ASN A 106 6.59 -5.86 8.01
CA ASN A 106 6.11 -7.16 8.46
C ASN A 106 7.20 -7.82 9.30
N ASP A 107 6.85 -8.22 10.52
CA ASP A 107 7.66 -9.05 11.39
C ASP A 107 7.14 -10.49 11.27
N LYS A 108 7.93 -11.35 10.64
CA LYS A 108 7.61 -12.78 10.44
C LYS A 108 8.12 -13.65 11.59
N THR A 109 9.02 -13.11 12.41
CA THR A 109 9.74 -13.83 13.46
C THR A 109 9.10 -13.66 14.83
N GLY A 110 8.30 -12.61 15.03
CA GLY A 110 7.69 -12.30 16.32
C GLY A 110 8.56 -11.43 17.24
N ILE A 111 9.52 -10.68 16.69
CA ILE A 111 10.41 -9.78 17.45
C ILE A 111 9.61 -8.64 18.10
N LEU A 112 8.53 -8.19 17.48
CA LEU A 112 7.66 -7.17 18.05
C LEU A 112 6.63 -7.83 18.99
N ASN A 113 6.92 -7.91 20.27
CA ASN A 113 5.94 -8.36 21.26
C ASN A 113 5.04 -7.20 21.71
N ILE A 114 3.80 -7.11 21.18
CA ILE A 114 2.89 -5.98 21.42
C ILE A 114 2.56 -5.80 22.92
N PRO A 115 2.25 -6.86 23.70
CA PRO A 115 2.09 -6.74 25.15
C PRO A 115 3.31 -6.12 25.85
N VAL A 116 4.52 -6.61 25.57
CA VAL A 116 5.76 -6.08 26.16
C VAL A 116 5.96 -4.61 25.76
N LEU A 117 5.79 -4.26 24.48
CA LEU A 117 5.90 -2.87 24.03
C LEU A 117 4.87 -1.95 24.69
N THR A 118 3.67 -2.47 24.98
CA THR A 118 2.63 -1.73 25.72
C THR A 118 3.08 -1.47 27.16
N GLU A 119 3.63 -2.49 27.85
CA GLU A 119 4.17 -2.34 29.19
C GLU A 119 5.33 -1.34 29.23
N LYS A 120 6.26 -1.40 28.27
CA LYS A 120 7.35 -0.41 28.15
C LYS A 120 6.82 1.01 27.94
N CYS A 121 5.67 1.19 27.27
CA CYS A 121 5.04 2.51 27.19
C CYS A 121 4.51 3.00 28.56
N GLN A 122 3.96 2.08 29.37
CA GLN A 122 3.45 2.39 30.71
C GLN A 122 4.57 2.68 31.71
N GLN A 123 5.72 2.00 31.58
CA GLN A 123 6.88 2.13 32.46
C GLN A 123 7.85 3.26 32.05
N GLU A 124 7.42 4.15 31.15
CA GLU A 124 8.23 5.26 30.61
C GLU A 124 9.48 4.84 29.81
N GLU A 125 9.58 3.56 29.47
CA GLU A 125 10.65 2.96 28.67
C GLU A 125 10.48 3.16 27.15
N CYS A 126 9.38 3.80 26.74
CA CYS A 126 9.22 4.36 25.40
C CYS A 126 9.63 5.84 25.40
N ILE A 127 10.81 6.15 24.87
CA ILE A 127 11.24 7.53 24.66
C ILE A 127 10.62 8.01 23.35
N SER A 128 9.72 8.99 23.43
CA SER A 128 8.85 9.36 22.32
C SER A 128 8.66 10.87 22.19
N VAL A 129 8.53 11.35 20.96
CA VAL A 129 8.03 12.70 20.65
C VAL A 129 6.50 12.77 20.81
N PHE A 130 5.82 11.63 20.73
CA PHE A 130 4.38 11.54 20.97
C PHE A 130 4.06 11.66 22.46
N ARG A 131 2.87 12.20 22.74
CA ARG A 131 2.39 12.43 24.11
C ARG A 131 1.34 11.41 24.57
N SER A 132 0.94 10.49 23.71
CA SER A 132 -0.11 9.52 24.00
C SER A 132 0.11 8.22 23.25
N PHE A 133 -0.40 7.14 23.83
CA PHE A 133 -0.55 5.84 23.19
C PHE A 133 -1.92 5.26 23.57
N LYS A 134 -2.40 4.29 22.80
CA LYS A 134 -3.61 3.51 23.09
C LYS A 134 -3.29 2.05 22.85
N SER A 135 -3.68 1.18 23.78
CA SER A 135 -3.60 -0.27 23.60
C SER A 135 -5.00 -0.86 23.59
N TYR A 136 -5.23 -1.77 22.64
CA TYR A 136 -6.47 -2.52 22.50
C TYR A 136 -6.15 -4.00 22.55
N ARG A 137 -6.91 -4.73 23.36
CA ARG A 137 -6.94 -6.20 23.39
C ARG A 137 -8.33 -6.64 22.95
N SER A 138 -8.43 -7.40 21.88
CA SER A 138 -9.70 -7.79 21.26
C SER A 138 -9.79 -9.30 21.13
N GLY A 139 -10.94 -9.88 21.45
CA GLY A 139 -11.13 -11.33 21.57
C GLY A 139 -12.53 -11.80 21.26
N GLU A 140 -12.67 -13.12 21.16
CA GLU A 140 -13.99 -13.77 21.20
C GLU A 140 -14.40 -14.06 22.64
N LEU A 141 -15.72 -14.05 22.87
CA LEU A 141 -16.30 -14.53 24.13
C LEU A 141 -16.21 -16.06 24.15
N VAL A 142 -15.09 -16.57 24.62
CA VAL A 142 -14.82 -18.01 24.77
C VAL A 142 -15.41 -18.55 26.08
N ARG A 143 -15.91 -19.80 26.04
CA ARG A 143 -16.30 -20.53 27.27
C ARG A 143 -15.03 -20.92 28.03
N LYS A 144 -15.14 -21.19 29.35
CA LYS A 144 -14.01 -21.48 30.27
C LYS A 144 -13.00 -22.55 29.80
N GLU A 145 -13.37 -23.40 28.84
CA GLU A 145 -12.57 -24.52 28.33
C GLU A 145 -11.93 -24.23 26.95
N GLU A 146 -12.27 -23.11 26.31
CA GLU A 146 -11.71 -22.69 25.02
C GLU A 146 -10.52 -21.75 25.25
N LYS A 147 -9.45 -21.90 24.45
CA LYS A 147 -8.27 -21.03 24.52
C LYS A 147 -8.68 -19.57 24.29
N GLU A 148 -8.30 -18.67 25.20
CA GLU A 148 -8.39 -17.23 24.97
C GLU A 148 -7.56 -16.87 23.74
N CYS A 149 -8.23 -16.63 22.61
CA CYS A 149 -7.59 -16.09 21.42
C CYS A 149 -7.85 -14.58 21.39
N MET A 150 -6.89 -13.79 21.91
CA MET A 150 -6.95 -12.34 21.94
C MET A 150 -5.87 -11.75 21.02
N GLY A 151 -6.24 -10.75 20.22
CA GLY A 151 -5.32 -9.93 19.44
C GLY A 151 -4.97 -8.63 20.14
N ASN A 152 -3.71 -8.25 20.11
CA ASN A 152 -3.20 -7.00 20.68
C ASN A 152 -2.89 -5.97 19.58
N THR A 153 -3.23 -4.71 19.85
CA THR A 153 -2.93 -3.57 18.98
C THR A 153 -2.48 -2.37 19.81
N LEU A 154 -1.31 -1.83 19.50
CA LEU A 154 -0.71 -0.65 20.11
C LEU A 154 -0.65 0.50 19.09
N TYR A 155 -1.33 1.60 19.40
CA TYR A 155 -1.21 2.88 18.71
C TYR A 155 -0.30 3.80 19.51
N ILE A 156 0.73 4.37 18.88
CA ILE A 156 1.62 5.37 19.50
C ILE A 156 1.48 6.68 18.73
N GLY A 157 1.04 7.74 19.40
CA GLY A 157 0.60 8.99 18.79
C GLY A 157 -0.92 9.09 18.63
N SER A 158 -1.41 10.31 18.42
CA SER A 158 -2.84 10.57 18.26
C SER A 158 -3.32 10.13 16.88
N LEU A 159 -4.48 9.47 16.80
CA LEU A 159 -5.11 9.17 15.51
C LEU A 159 -5.51 10.44 14.74
N GLN A 160 -5.53 11.61 15.38
CA GLN A 160 -5.79 12.89 14.74
C GLN A 160 -4.52 13.55 14.18
N SER A 161 -3.32 13.19 14.66
CA SER A 161 -2.08 13.78 14.15
C SER A 161 -1.74 13.33 12.73
N GLU A 162 -0.81 14.06 12.11
CA GLU A 162 -0.32 13.76 10.76
C GLU A 162 0.63 12.57 10.72
N VAL A 163 1.11 12.11 11.88
CA VAL A 163 1.92 10.91 12.00
C VAL A 163 1.58 10.21 13.30
N TYR A 164 1.44 8.89 13.23
CA TYR A 164 1.29 7.99 14.36
C TYR A 164 1.68 6.58 13.91
N PHE A 165 2.01 5.71 14.87
CA PHE A 165 2.40 4.34 14.60
C PHE A 165 1.32 3.37 15.07
N CYS A 166 1.15 2.27 14.35
CA CYS A 166 0.21 1.20 14.68
C CYS A 166 0.96 -0.13 14.62
N ILE A 167 1.01 -0.84 15.74
CA ILE A 167 1.72 -2.10 15.90
C ILE A 167 0.71 -3.14 16.36
N TYR A 168 0.58 -4.25 15.65
CA TYR A 168 -0.44 -5.25 15.99
C TYR A 168 -0.08 -6.65 15.50
N GLU A 169 -0.76 -7.63 16.08
CA GLU A 169 -0.68 -9.05 15.72
C GLU A 169 -1.45 -9.29 14.42
N LYS A 170 -0.69 -9.42 13.32
CA LYS A 170 -1.23 -9.56 11.96
C LYS A 170 -1.79 -10.94 11.72
N ASP A 171 -1.20 -11.97 12.30
CA ASP A 171 -1.70 -13.34 12.24
C ASP A 171 -3.10 -13.46 12.85
N TYR A 172 -3.32 -12.86 14.01
CA TYR A 172 -4.64 -12.78 14.64
C TYR A 172 -5.63 -11.95 13.80
N GLU A 173 -5.19 -10.84 13.20
CA GLU A 173 -6.04 -10.08 12.28
C GLU A 173 -6.48 -10.93 11.08
N GLN A 174 -5.58 -11.74 10.52
CA GLN A 174 -5.85 -12.62 9.38
C GLN A 174 -6.79 -13.75 9.75
N TYR A 175 -6.60 -14.35 10.93
CA TYR A 175 -7.54 -15.32 11.50
C TYR A 175 -8.95 -14.72 11.58
N LYS A 176 -9.10 -13.54 12.19
CA LYS A 176 -10.42 -12.90 12.33
C LYS A 176 -11.08 -12.49 11.02
N LYS A 177 -10.30 -12.03 10.04
CA LYS A 177 -10.87 -11.48 8.80
C LYS A 177 -11.10 -12.53 7.72
N ASN A 178 -10.21 -13.52 7.66
CA ASN A 178 -10.10 -14.44 6.54
C ASN A 178 -10.12 -15.91 6.96
N ASP A 179 -10.26 -16.21 8.26
CA ASP A 179 -10.29 -17.56 8.83
C ASP A 179 -9.02 -18.38 8.53
N ILE A 180 -7.88 -17.68 8.46
CA ILE A 180 -6.57 -18.31 8.25
C ILE A 180 -6.01 -18.71 9.62
N PRO A 181 -5.65 -20.00 9.85
CA PRO A 181 -5.05 -20.42 11.11
C PRO A 181 -3.80 -19.61 11.47
N ILE A 182 -3.62 -19.30 12.76
CA ILE A 182 -2.50 -18.46 13.26
C ILE A 182 -1.14 -19.09 12.95
N GLU A 183 -1.06 -20.41 12.96
CA GLU A 183 0.14 -21.19 12.62
C GLU A 183 0.54 -21.05 11.14
N ASP A 184 -0.44 -20.88 10.25
CA ASP A 184 -0.24 -20.73 8.81
C ASP A 184 0.09 -19.29 8.39
N ALA A 185 -0.08 -18.34 9.30
CA ALA A 185 0.18 -16.93 9.02
C ALA A 185 1.67 -16.64 8.85
N GLU A 186 2.06 -16.26 7.62
CA GLU A 186 3.43 -15.86 7.25
C GLU A 186 3.95 -14.65 8.04
N VAL A 187 3.05 -13.74 8.40
CA VAL A 187 3.38 -12.50 9.12
C VAL A 187 2.75 -12.57 10.51
N LYS A 188 3.59 -12.57 11.54
CA LYS A 188 3.15 -12.57 12.94
C LYS A 188 2.68 -11.18 13.36
N ASN A 189 3.56 -10.19 13.23
CA ASN A 189 3.24 -8.81 13.62
C ASN A 189 3.43 -7.84 12.45
N ARG A 190 2.76 -6.70 12.52
CA ARG A 190 2.96 -5.60 11.58
C ARG A 190 3.13 -4.27 12.31
N PHE A 191 4.16 -3.54 11.89
CA PHE A 191 4.39 -2.15 12.27
C PHE A 191 4.02 -1.24 11.10
N GLU A 192 3.04 -0.35 11.28
CA GLU A 192 2.61 0.62 10.29
C GLU A 192 3.02 2.03 10.70
N ILE A 193 3.78 2.70 9.83
CA ILE A 193 4.05 4.14 9.87
C ILE A 193 2.92 4.82 9.11
N ARG A 194 1.98 5.45 9.82
CA ARG A 194 0.81 6.08 9.20
C ARG A 194 1.01 7.58 9.11
N LEU A 195 1.01 8.10 7.90
CA LEU A 195 1.32 9.49 7.59
C LEU A 195 0.14 10.15 6.87
N LYS A 196 -0.12 11.42 7.18
CA LYS A 196 -1.17 12.22 6.52
C LYS A 196 -0.58 13.51 5.99
N ASN A 197 -1.29 14.10 5.01
CA ASN A 197 -1.02 15.44 4.48
C ASN A 197 0.48 15.68 4.21
N GLU A 198 1.08 16.69 4.84
CA GLU A 198 2.48 17.07 4.63
C GLU A 198 3.46 15.93 4.98
N ARG A 199 3.20 15.19 6.06
CA ARG A 199 4.06 14.04 6.44
C ARG A 199 4.03 12.95 5.37
N ALA A 200 2.88 12.71 4.75
CA ALA A 200 2.76 11.78 3.63
C ALA A 200 3.52 12.31 2.39
N TYR A 201 3.37 13.59 2.06
CA TYR A 201 4.11 14.23 0.97
C TYR A 201 5.62 14.12 1.14
N TYR A 202 6.14 14.48 2.31
CA TYR A 202 7.58 14.44 2.57
C TYR A 202 8.14 13.01 2.57
N ALA A 203 7.38 12.02 3.01
CA ALA A 203 7.80 10.62 2.89
C ALA A 203 7.85 10.15 1.43
N VAL A 204 6.87 10.50 0.60
CA VAL A 204 6.94 10.23 -0.85
C VAL A 204 8.16 10.91 -1.47
N ARG A 205 8.43 12.18 -1.11
CA ARG A 205 9.59 12.91 -1.60
C ARG A 205 10.91 12.24 -1.20
N ASP A 206 11.07 11.85 0.06
CA ASP A 206 12.26 11.16 0.54
C ASP A 206 12.42 9.79 -0.17
N LEU A 207 11.34 9.05 -0.37
CA LEU A 207 11.34 7.80 -1.14
C LEU A 207 11.89 8.02 -2.56
N LEU A 208 11.35 9.00 -3.28
CA LEU A 208 11.76 9.31 -4.66
C LEU A 208 13.22 9.80 -4.76
N VAL A 209 13.68 10.57 -3.77
CA VAL A 209 15.05 11.09 -3.72
C VAL A 209 16.06 9.99 -3.46
N TYR A 210 15.85 9.21 -2.40
CA TYR A 210 16.85 8.26 -1.93
C TYR A 210 16.75 6.89 -2.59
N ASP A 211 15.61 6.57 -3.22
CA ASP A 211 15.33 5.25 -3.78
C ASP A 211 15.60 4.14 -2.75
N ASN A 212 15.31 4.46 -1.48
CA ASN A 212 15.61 3.61 -0.34
C ASN A 212 14.44 3.71 0.66
N PRO A 213 13.52 2.75 0.61
CA PRO A 213 12.34 2.77 1.44
C PRO A 213 12.69 2.50 2.91
N GLU A 214 13.74 1.72 3.17
CA GLU A 214 14.19 1.40 4.53
C GLU A 214 14.73 2.63 5.22
N HIS A 215 15.58 3.38 4.51
CA HIS A 215 16.09 4.66 4.99
C HIS A 215 14.95 5.59 5.36
N THR A 216 13.94 5.72 4.50
CA THR A 216 12.79 6.59 4.76
C THR A 216 12.00 6.13 5.99
N ALA A 217 11.69 4.83 6.08
CA ALA A 217 10.93 4.26 7.18
C ALA A 217 11.65 4.43 8.53
N PHE A 218 12.91 4.01 8.63
CA PHE A 218 13.64 4.09 9.90
C PHE A 218 14.10 5.50 10.26
N LYS A 219 14.31 6.39 9.28
CA LYS A 219 14.49 7.83 9.55
C LYS A 219 13.26 8.40 10.26
N ILE A 220 12.06 7.99 9.86
CA ILE A 220 10.83 8.39 10.55
C ILE A 220 10.75 7.72 11.92
N ILE A 221 10.86 6.39 12.01
CA ILE A 221 10.74 5.67 13.30
C ILE A 221 11.72 6.23 14.34
N ASN A 222 13.01 6.30 14.02
CA ASN A 222 14.07 6.70 14.95
C ASN A 222 13.97 8.18 15.36
N ARG A 223 13.29 9.01 14.57
CA ARG A 223 13.01 10.40 14.95
C ARG A 223 11.93 10.48 16.02
N TYR A 224 10.96 9.57 16.01
CA TYR A 224 9.76 9.68 16.82
C TYR A 224 9.78 8.81 18.07
N ILE A 225 10.33 7.59 18.01
CA ILE A 225 10.35 6.68 19.15
C ILE A 225 11.64 5.88 19.24
N ARG A 226 11.98 5.47 20.47
CA ARG A 226 12.88 4.35 20.76
C ARG A 226 12.42 3.65 22.05
N PHE A 227 12.54 2.33 22.08
CA PHE A 227 12.34 1.55 23.31
C PHE A 227 13.70 1.28 23.98
N VAL A 228 13.77 1.51 25.28
CA VAL A 228 14.98 1.41 26.09
C VAL A 228 14.73 0.50 27.29
N ASP A 229 15.79 0.00 27.92
CA ASP A 229 15.69 -0.74 29.18
C ASP A 229 16.03 0.19 30.34
N LYS A 230 15.13 0.26 31.32
CA LYS A 230 15.25 1.13 32.48
C LYS A 230 16.48 0.76 33.31
N ASP A 231 17.29 1.77 33.62
CA ASP A 231 18.47 1.67 34.47
C ASP A 231 18.37 2.77 35.54
N ASP A 232 17.92 2.42 36.74
CA ASP A 232 17.73 3.37 37.84
C ASP A 232 19.04 4.01 38.32
N SER A 233 20.20 3.48 37.92
CA SER A 233 21.50 4.09 38.21
C SER A 233 21.87 5.25 37.28
N LYS A 234 21.09 5.47 36.20
CA LYS A 234 21.38 6.44 35.16
C LYS A 234 20.20 7.36 34.85
N PRO A 235 20.46 8.58 34.37
CA PRO A 235 19.38 9.42 33.86
C PRO A 235 18.70 8.76 32.66
N ARG A 236 17.40 9.02 32.50
CA ARG A 236 16.55 8.45 31.43
C ARG A 236 17.08 8.68 30.00
N SER A 237 17.85 9.74 29.78
CA SER A 237 18.50 10.01 28.48
C SER A 237 19.50 8.91 28.08
N ASP A 238 20.12 8.27 29.08
CA ASP A 238 21.27 7.37 28.95
C ASP A 238 20.88 5.90 29.09
N TRP A 239 19.58 5.61 29.25
CA TRP A 239 19.06 4.25 29.23
C TRP A 239 19.40 3.55 27.90
N LYS A 240 19.85 2.31 28.01
CA LYS A 240 20.33 1.51 26.86
C LYS A 240 19.16 1.18 25.95
N LEU A 241 19.40 1.17 24.64
CA LEU A 241 18.42 0.70 23.66
C LEU A 241 18.09 -0.78 23.92
N ASN A 242 16.79 -1.09 23.96
CA ASN A 242 16.32 -2.46 24.11
C ASN A 242 16.80 -3.33 22.93
N GLU A 243 17.22 -4.56 23.22
CA GLU A 243 17.90 -5.41 22.22
C GLU A 243 16.98 -5.87 21.09
N GLU A 244 15.74 -6.26 21.40
CA GLU A 244 14.74 -6.63 20.39
C GLU A 244 14.37 -5.44 19.51
N TRP A 245 14.20 -4.26 20.13
CA TRP A 245 13.96 -3.02 19.39
C TRP A 245 15.14 -2.64 18.49
N ALA A 246 16.38 -2.80 18.98
CA ALA A 246 17.59 -2.57 18.20
C ALA A 246 17.63 -3.46 16.95
N TRP A 247 17.27 -4.74 17.10
CA TRP A 247 17.17 -5.68 15.99
C TRP A 247 16.11 -5.27 14.97
N PHE A 248 14.92 -4.88 15.46
CA PHE A 248 13.83 -4.41 14.61
C PHE A 248 14.25 -3.22 13.74
N ILE A 249 14.91 -2.21 14.33
CA ILE A 249 15.34 -0.99 13.60
C ILE A 249 16.57 -1.18 12.71
N GLY A 250 17.13 -2.39 12.63
CA GLY A 250 18.13 -2.75 11.63
C GLY A 250 19.50 -3.14 12.17
N ASN A 251 19.71 -3.19 13.49
CA ASN A 251 20.94 -3.76 14.02
C ASN A 251 20.96 -5.26 13.71
N ASN A 252 22.09 -5.76 13.22
CA ASN A 252 22.33 -7.20 13.02
C ASN A 252 21.37 -7.92 12.05
N ARG A 253 20.73 -7.21 11.12
CA ARG A 253 19.94 -7.82 10.03
C ARG A 253 20.20 -7.19 8.67
N GLU A 254 19.80 -7.89 7.62
CA GLU A 254 19.85 -7.37 6.25
C GLU A 254 18.90 -6.19 6.05
N ARG A 255 19.21 -5.40 5.01
CA ARG A 255 18.43 -4.23 4.61
C ARG A 255 17.03 -4.62 4.13
N LEU A 256 16.01 -3.93 4.63
CA LEU A 256 14.64 -4.08 4.15
C LEU A 256 14.51 -3.55 2.72
N LYS A 257 13.83 -4.34 1.89
CA LYS A 257 13.39 -3.91 0.56
C LYS A 257 11.89 -3.66 0.57
N LEU A 258 11.45 -2.81 -0.36
CA LEU A 258 10.03 -2.78 -0.72
C LEU A 258 9.70 -4.12 -1.37
N THR A 259 8.78 -4.85 -0.76
CA THR A 259 8.25 -6.11 -1.25
C THR A 259 6.94 -5.83 -1.94
N THR A 260 6.93 -5.99 -3.26
CA THR A 260 5.72 -6.03 -4.07
C THR A 260 5.25 -7.48 -4.08
N LYS A 261 4.04 -7.75 -3.61
CA LYS A 261 3.41 -9.07 -3.69
C LYS A 261 2.06 -8.86 -4.38
N PRO A 262 2.04 -8.64 -5.71
CA PRO A 262 0.82 -8.35 -6.41
C PRO A 262 -0.22 -9.42 -6.13
N GLU A 263 -1.38 -9.01 -5.63
CA GLU A 263 -2.51 -9.89 -5.37
C GLU A 263 -3.70 -9.32 -6.14
N PRO A 264 -4.16 -9.98 -7.22
CA PRO A 264 -5.33 -9.52 -7.93
C PRO A 264 -6.54 -9.51 -7.00
N TYR A 265 -7.55 -8.71 -7.35
CA TYR A 265 -8.79 -8.70 -6.59
C TYR A 265 -9.37 -10.12 -6.55
N SER A 266 -9.84 -10.53 -5.38
CA SER A 266 -10.36 -11.87 -5.16
C SER A 266 -11.79 -11.83 -4.65
N PHE A 267 -12.64 -12.65 -5.25
CA PHE A 267 -14.01 -12.91 -4.79
C PHE A 267 -14.07 -13.81 -3.54
N GLN A 268 -12.92 -14.23 -2.98
CA GLN A 268 -12.83 -15.17 -1.88
C GLN A 268 -13.63 -14.73 -0.64
N ARG A 269 -13.66 -13.43 -0.33
CA ARG A 269 -14.45 -12.94 0.82
C ARG A 269 -15.94 -13.22 0.64
N THR A 270 -16.46 -13.04 -0.58
CA THR A 270 -17.85 -13.35 -0.89
C THR A 270 -18.10 -14.85 -0.85
N LEU A 271 -17.17 -15.66 -1.34
CA LEU A 271 -17.25 -17.12 -1.26
C LEU A 271 -17.24 -17.61 0.20
N ASN A 272 -16.38 -17.04 1.04
CA ASN A 272 -16.34 -17.37 2.48
C ASN A 272 -17.66 -16.97 3.15
N TRP A 273 -18.20 -15.78 2.85
CA TRP A 273 -19.50 -15.37 3.36
C TRP A 273 -20.62 -16.32 2.90
N LEU A 274 -20.66 -16.70 1.61
CA LEU A 274 -21.62 -17.67 1.09
C LEU A 274 -21.50 -19.01 1.82
N SER A 275 -20.28 -19.52 1.98
CA SER A 275 -20.01 -20.80 2.67
C SER A 275 -20.48 -20.80 4.12
N HIS A 276 -20.25 -19.71 4.86
CA HIS A 276 -20.54 -19.68 6.30
C HIS A 276 -21.96 -19.23 6.63
N GLN A 277 -22.51 -18.26 5.88
CA GLN A 277 -23.78 -17.61 6.21
C GLN A 277 -24.95 -18.17 5.41
N VAL A 278 -24.71 -18.65 4.19
CA VAL A 278 -25.78 -19.05 3.26
C VAL A 278 -25.82 -20.56 3.07
N ALA A 279 -24.66 -21.22 2.94
CA ALA A 279 -24.58 -22.63 2.56
C ALA A 279 -25.30 -23.60 3.51
N PRO A 280 -25.29 -23.44 4.86
CA PRO A 280 -26.02 -24.33 5.75
C PRO A 280 -27.53 -24.32 5.48
N THR A 281 -28.14 -23.14 5.40
CA THR A 281 -29.57 -22.98 5.12
C THR A 281 -29.92 -23.40 3.70
N LEU A 282 -29.06 -23.06 2.71
CA LEU A 282 -29.23 -23.49 1.33
C LEU A 282 -29.20 -25.03 1.21
N LYS A 283 -28.32 -25.70 1.96
CA LYS A 283 -28.23 -27.16 2.02
C LYS A 283 -29.48 -27.80 2.62
N VAL A 284 -30.09 -27.17 3.64
CA VAL A 284 -31.38 -27.62 4.17
C VAL A 284 -32.48 -27.48 3.12
N ALA A 285 -32.56 -26.34 2.42
CA ALA A 285 -33.55 -26.12 1.38
C ALA A 285 -33.43 -27.14 0.24
N ILE A 286 -32.21 -27.42 -0.22
CA ILE A 286 -31.95 -28.45 -1.25
C ILE A 286 -32.41 -29.84 -0.79
N LYS A 287 -32.13 -30.22 0.46
CA LYS A 287 -32.60 -31.51 1.00
C LYS A 287 -34.13 -31.58 1.11
N LEU A 288 -34.79 -30.47 1.44
CA LEU A 288 -36.26 -30.41 1.45
C LEU A 288 -36.84 -30.56 0.04
N ASP A 289 -36.20 -29.97 -0.98
CA ASP A 289 -36.56 -30.18 -2.38
C ASP A 289 -36.46 -31.66 -2.78
N GLU A 290 -35.38 -32.35 -2.39
CA GLU A 290 -35.19 -33.78 -2.64
C GLU A 290 -36.27 -34.65 -1.98
N ILE A 291 -36.60 -34.38 -0.71
CA ILE A 291 -37.61 -35.14 0.06
C ILE A 291 -39.00 -34.94 -0.53
N ASN A 292 -39.34 -33.69 -0.88
CA ASN A 292 -40.67 -33.33 -1.36
C ASN A 292 -40.82 -33.48 -2.88
N GLN A 293 -39.74 -33.87 -3.57
CA GLN A 293 -39.66 -33.93 -5.04
C GLN A 293 -40.03 -32.60 -5.72
N THR A 294 -39.56 -31.49 -5.14
CA THR A 294 -39.75 -30.14 -5.66
C THR A 294 -38.44 -29.58 -6.23
N GLN A 295 -38.50 -28.44 -6.92
CA GLN A 295 -37.34 -27.75 -7.53
C GLN A 295 -37.26 -26.28 -7.12
N VAL A 296 -37.75 -25.92 -5.94
CA VAL A 296 -37.92 -24.52 -5.50
C VAL A 296 -36.60 -23.77 -5.50
N VAL A 297 -35.52 -24.36 -5.00
CA VAL A 297 -34.20 -23.71 -4.97
C VAL A 297 -33.69 -23.43 -6.38
N LYS A 298 -33.86 -24.37 -7.29
CA LYS A 298 -33.47 -24.21 -8.69
C LYS A 298 -34.30 -23.12 -9.36
N ASP A 299 -35.61 -23.12 -9.16
CA ASP A 299 -36.49 -22.09 -9.71
C ASP A 299 -36.10 -20.70 -9.19
N ILE A 300 -35.79 -20.55 -7.90
CA ILE A 300 -35.31 -19.28 -7.34
C ILE A 300 -34.04 -18.79 -8.07
N LEU A 301 -33.08 -19.69 -8.30
CA LEU A 301 -31.83 -19.35 -8.98
C LEU A 301 -32.04 -19.02 -10.46
N ASP A 302 -32.88 -19.78 -11.16
CA ASP A 302 -33.17 -19.58 -12.58
C ASP A 302 -33.91 -18.24 -12.83
N HIS A 303 -34.76 -17.82 -11.89
CA HIS A 303 -35.48 -16.54 -11.98
C HIS A 303 -34.69 -15.35 -11.40
N ALA A 304 -33.58 -15.60 -10.70
CA ALA A 304 -32.75 -14.54 -10.14
C ALA A 304 -32.03 -13.76 -11.25
N LYS A 305 -32.42 -12.50 -11.45
CA LYS A 305 -31.81 -11.65 -12.47
C LYS A 305 -30.54 -10.98 -11.95
N LEU A 306 -29.47 -11.04 -12.74
CA LEU A 306 -28.26 -10.28 -12.47
C LEU A 306 -28.48 -8.79 -12.71
N THR A 307 -28.22 -7.99 -11.69
CA THR A 307 -28.18 -6.52 -11.80
C THR A 307 -26.98 -6.08 -12.61
N ASP A 308 -26.96 -4.83 -13.09
CA ASP A 308 -25.81 -4.30 -13.83
C ASP A 308 -24.54 -4.29 -12.97
N ARG A 309 -24.70 -4.07 -11.67
CA ARG A 309 -23.65 -4.26 -10.67
C ARG A 309 -23.08 -5.68 -10.69
N HIS A 310 -23.93 -6.72 -10.71
CA HIS A 310 -23.46 -8.11 -10.80
C HIS A 310 -22.71 -8.38 -12.11
N LYS A 311 -23.22 -7.87 -13.23
CA LYS A 311 -22.54 -8.01 -14.54
C LYS A 311 -21.17 -7.34 -14.55
N GLN A 312 -21.05 -6.17 -13.93
CA GLN A 312 -19.77 -5.46 -13.83
C GLN A 312 -18.78 -6.19 -12.92
N ILE A 313 -19.23 -6.77 -11.80
CA ILE A 313 -18.38 -7.61 -10.95
C ILE A 313 -17.87 -8.83 -11.74
N LEU A 314 -18.75 -9.51 -12.48
CA LEU A 314 -18.34 -10.62 -13.36
C LEU A 314 -17.29 -10.18 -14.37
N LYS A 315 -17.53 -9.04 -15.07
CA LYS A 315 -16.56 -8.46 -16.00
C LYS A 315 -15.21 -8.23 -15.32
N GLN A 316 -15.18 -7.68 -14.11
CA GLN A 316 -13.95 -7.46 -13.35
C GLN A 316 -13.24 -8.78 -12.99
N GLN A 317 -13.98 -9.85 -12.65
CA GLN A 317 -13.38 -11.16 -12.32
C GLN A 317 -12.87 -11.94 -13.54
N SER A 318 -13.43 -11.69 -14.73
CA SER A 318 -13.13 -12.47 -15.93
C SER A 318 -11.99 -11.92 -16.80
N VAL A 319 -11.48 -10.73 -16.50
CA VAL A 319 -10.44 -10.07 -17.33
C VAL A 319 -9.05 -10.17 -16.74
N LYS A 320 -8.05 -10.18 -17.61
CA LYS A 320 -6.63 -10.14 -17.21
C LYS A 320 -6.20 -8.69 -16.99
N GLU A 321 -5.15 -8.49 -16.20
CA GLU A 321 -4.62 -7.16 -15.90
C GLU A 321 -4.26 -6.38 -17.17
N GLN A 322 -3.73 -7.08 -18.19
CA GLN A 322 -3.37 -6.51 -19.49
C GLN A 322 -4.57 -5.90 -20.24
N ASP A 323 -5.77 -6.43 -20.04
CA ASP A 323 -6.98 -5.93 -20.68
C ASP A 323 -7.50 -4.67 -20.00
N VAL A 324 -7.20 -4.49 -18.72
CA VAL A 324 -7.69 -3.38 -17.89
C VAL A 324 -6.79 -2.15 -18.00
N ILE A 325 -5.50 -2.33 -18.27
CA ILE A 325 -4.57 -1.20 -18.40
C ILE A 325 -4.77 -0.46 -19.72
N THR A 326 -4.44 0.84 -19.73
CA THR A 326 -4.39 1.65 -20.95
C THR A 326 -3.01 1.52 -21.61
N THR A 327 -2.96 1.46 -22.95
CA THR A 327 -1.71 1.39 -23.74
C THR A 327 -1.01 2.74 -23.90
N LYS A 328 -1.26 3.70 -23.01
CA LYS A 328 -0.61 5.00 -23.09
C LYS A 328 0.83 4.88 -22.62
N LYS A 329 1.79 5.24 -23.49
CA LYS A 329 3.12 5.63 -23.01
C LYS A 329 2.90 6.82 -22.07
N GLY A 330 3.35 6.73 -20.81
CA GLY A 330 3.06 7.73 -19.77
C GLY A 330 3.39 9.18 -20.18
N TYR A 331 2.96 10.16 -19.38
CA TYR A 331 3.21 11.60 -19.60
C TYR A 331 4.66 11.95 -20.00
N LEU A 332 5.63 11.12 -19.59
CA LEU A 332 7.04 11.23 -19.97
C LEU A 332 7.36 10.97 -21.46
N SER A 333 6.43 10.43 -22.23
CA SER A 333 6.52 10.27 -23.70
C SER A 333 5.92 11.45 -24.47
N THR A 334 5.13 12.28 -23.79
CA THR A 334 4.44 13.45 -24.38
C THR A 334 5.08 14.78 -23.99
N ILE A 335 6.10 14.78 -23.13
CA ILE A 335 6.98 15.95 -22.98
C ILE A 335 7.81 16.04 -24.26
N PRO A 336 7.69 17.11 -25.08
CA PRO A 336 8.54 17.26 -26.25
C PRO A 336 10.00 17.29 -25.78
N VAL A 337 10.77 16.30 -26.23
CA VAL A 337 12.21 16.20 -25.97
C VAL A 337 12.97 17.32 -26.69
N ASP A 338 12.29 18.11 -27.52
CA ASP A 338 12.82 19.13 -28.41
C ASP A 338 13.35 20.40 -27.73
N ARG A 339 13.42 20.45 -26.39
CA ARG A 339 14.14 21.51 -25.65
C ARG A 339 15.43 21.06 -24.98
N TYR A 340 15.93 19.87 -25.29
CA TYR A 340 17.34 19.53 -25.08
C TYR A 340 18.05 19.54 -26.43
N PRO A 341 19.27 20.11 -26.54
CA PRO A 341 20.02 20.06 -27.78
C PRO A 341 20.07 18.61 -28.25
N LYS A 342 19.73 18.38 -29.53
CA LYS A 342 19.72 17.06 -30.14
C LYS A 342 21.01 16.33 -29.78
N LYS A 343 20.88 15.04 -29.45
CA LYS A 343 22.00 14.13 -29.11
C LYS A 343 23.13 14.19 -30.17
N ASP A 344 22.79 14.62 -31.38
CA ASP A 344 23.69 14.86 -32.52
C ASP A 344 24.77 15.92 -32.27
N ILE A 345 24.70 16.72 -31.20
CA ILE A 345 25.69 17.78 -30.89
C ILE A 345 26.67 17.38 -29.76
N MET A 346 26.35 16.38 -28.93
CA MET A 346 27.21 15.93 -27.83
C MET A 346 27.45 14.43 -27.89
N GLY A 347 28.70 14.02 -28.17
CA GLY A 347 29.12 12.63 -28.15
C GLY A 347 29.08 11.98 -26.76
N ASP A 348 29.28 10.66 -26.73
CA ASP A 348 29.31 9.90 -25.48
C ASP A 348 30.42 10.38 -24.54
N LYS A 349 30.13 10.42 -23.24
CA LYS A 349 31.14 10.63 -22.20
C LYS A 349 31.34 9.35 -21.41
N THR A 350 32.60 9.01 -21.14
CA THR A 350 32.95 7.90 -20.25
C THR A 350 32.58 8.25 -18.81
N VAL A 351 31.78 7.40 -18.17
CA VAL A 351 31.36 7.57 -16.77
C VAL A 351 31.84 6.37 -15.97
N ARG A 352 32.38 6.64 -14.77
CA ARG A 352 32.74 5.55 -13.84
C ARG A 352 31.49 5.06 -13.13
N VAL A 353 31.30 3.74 -13.13
CA VAL A 353 30.20 3.08 -12.43
C VAL A 353 30.78 2.05 -11.47
N ARG A 354 30.06 1.84 -10.37
CA ARG A 354 30.32 0.77 -9.41
C ARG A 354 30.45 -0.58 -10.12
N ALA A 355 31.56 -1.28 -9.87
CA ALA A 355 31.95 -2.48 -10.60
C ALA A 355 30.94 -3.63 -10.45
N ASP A 356 30.33 -3.76 -9.28
CA ASP A 356 29.29 -4.76 -8.98
C ASP A 356 28.01 -4.52 -9.79
N LEU A 357 27.53 -3.27 -9.84
CA LEU A 357 26.35 -2.90 -10.64
C LEU A 357 26.61 -3.04 -12.14
N HIS A 358 27.80 -2.67 -12.59
CA HIS A 358 28.21 -2.87 -13.98
C HIS A 358 28.23 -4.37 -14.35
N HIS A 359 28.70 -5.23 -13.45
CA HIS A 359 28.72 -6.68 -13.66
C HIS A 359 27.30 -7.25 -13.76
N ILE A 360 26.39 -6.85 -12.87
CA ILE A 360 24.98 -7.29 -12.89
C ILE A 360 24.31 -6.92 -14.21
N ILE A 361 24.45 -5.66 -14.65
CA ILE A 361 23.86 -5.19 -15.91
C ILE A 361 24.47 -5.93 -17.11
N LYS A 362 25.77 -6.22 -17.07
CA LYS A 362 26.45 -6.98 -18.12
C LYS A 362 25.91 -8.42 -18.22
N ILE A 363 25.69 -9.09 -17.09
CA ILE A 363 25.09 -10.44 -17.05
C ILE A 363 23.66 -10.40 -17.61
N GLU A 364 22.87 -9.40 -17.22
CA GLU A 364 21.47 -9.28 -17.63
C GLU A 364 21.32 -9.02 -19.14
N THR A 365 22.09 -8.06 -19.67
CA THR A 365 22.10 -7.73 -21.11
C THR A 365 22.62 -8.88 -21.98
N ALA A 366 23.55 -9.70 -21.45
CA ALA A 366 24.01 -10.90 -22.13
C ALA A 366 22.93 -12.01 -22.21
N LYS A 367 22.02 -12.07 -21.22
CA LYS A 367 20.93 -13.06 -21.18
C LYS A 367 19.71 -12.65 -21.99
N ASN A 368 19.33 -11.37 -21.91
CA ASN A 368 18.04 -10.87 -22.36
C ASN A 368 18.12 -9.93 -23.58
N GLY A 369 19.33 -9.72 -24.12
CA GLY A 369 19.59 -8.78 -25.21
C GLY A 369 19.69 -7.32 -24.75
N GLY A 370 20.25 -6.47 -25.63
CA GLY A 370 20.55 -5.06 -25.34
C GLY A 370 22.02 -4.82 -24.96
N ASN A 371 22.36 -3.58 -24.62
CA ASN A 371 23.73 -3.22 -24.20
C ASN A 371 23.76 -2.38 -22.92
N VAL A 372 24.89 -2.44 -22.22
CA VAL A 372 25.10 -1.75 -20.93
C VAL A 372 24.86 -0.23 -21.05
N LYS A 373 25.23 0.37 -22.18
CA LYS A 373 25.08 1.81 -22.41
C LYS A 373 23.62 2.24 -22.45
N GLU A 374 22.75 1.50 -23.15
CA GLU A 374 21.32 1.78 -23.20
C GLU A 374 20.65 1.69 -21.83
N VAL A 375 20.96 0.63 -21.07
CA VAL A 375 20.45 0.46 -19.70
C VAL A 375 20.91 1.60 -18.80
N MET A 376 22.17 2.02 -18.93
CA MET A 376 22.70 3.17 -18.19
C MET A 376 22.06 4.49 -18.61
N GLU A 377 21.83 4.74 -19.89
CA GLU A 377 21.16 5.95 -20.36
C GLU A 377 19.73 6.04 -19.82
N ILE A 378 18.98 4.94 -19.82
CA ILE A 378 17.61 4.89 -19.28
C ILE A 378 17.62 5.18 -17.77
N ARG A 379 18.50 4.51 -17.02
CA ARG A 379 18.64 4.72 -15.57
C ARG A 379 19.11 6.13 -15.21
N LEU A 380 20.09 6.67 -15.94
CA LEU A 380 20.57 8.03 -15.75
C LEU A 380 19.50 9.05 -16.07
N ARG A 381 18.75 8.88 -17.17
CA ARG A 381 17.60 9.75 -17.51
C ARG A 381 16.52 9.69 -16.44
N SER A 382 16.18 8.51 -15.94
CA SER A 382 15.21 8.34 -14.84
C SER A 382 15.68 9.04 -13.56
N LYS A 383 16.94 8.86 -13.16
CA LYS A 383 17.53 9.50 -11.97
C LYS A 383 17.67 11.02 -12.13
N LEU A 384 18.09 11.51 -13.30
CA LEU A 384 18.16 12.94 -13.61
C LEU A 384 16.77 13.57 -13.60
N LYS A 385 15.76 12.89 -14.15
CA LYS A 385 14.37 13.36 -14.11
C LYS A 385 13.85 13.43 -12.68
N SER A 386 14.08 12.42 -11.84
CA SER A 386 13.64 12.45 -10.43
C SER A 386 14.33 13.57 -9.66
N VAL A 387 15.63 13.78 -9.86
CA VAL A 387 16.41 14.86 -9.21
C VAL A 387 15.97 16.24 -9.69
N LEU A 388 15.81 16.44 -11.01
CA LEU A 388 15.40 17.72 -11.59
C LEU A 388 13.95 18.08 -11.24
N ILE A 389 13.04 17.11 -11.21
CA ILE A 389 11.65 17.33 -10.77
C ILE A 389 11.63 17.63 -9.27
N VAL A 390 12.40 16.92 -8.44
CA VAL A 390 12.50 17.26 -7.01
C VAL A 390 13.10 18.65 -6.81
N GLN A 391 14.10 19.06 -7.59
CA GLN A 391 14.65 20.42 -7.56
C GLN A 391 13.63 21.47 -8.03
N TYR A 392 12.90 21.20 -9.11
CA TYR A 392 11.86 22.08 -9.63
C TYR A 392 10.70 22.23 -8.63
N LEU A 393 10.28 21.14 -8.00
CA LEU A 393 9.29 21.14 -6.92
C LEU A 393 9.81 21.87 -5.67
N LYS A 394 11.10 21.75 -5.32
CA LYS A 394 11.70 22.58 -4.24
C LYS A 394 11.64 24.07 -4.56
N ILE A 395 11.86 24.47 -5.81
CA ILE A 395 11.80 25.88 -6.23
C ILE A 395 10.36 26.40 -6.22
N LEU A 396 9.40 25.59 -6.65
CA LEU A 396 7.98 25.95 -6.66
C LEU A 396 7.35 26.02 -5.25
N TYR A 397 7.72 25.11 -4.35
CA TYR A 397 7.11 25.04 -3.02
C TYR A 397 7.84 25.82 -1.92
N ASN A 398 9.07 26.30 -2.15
CA ASN A 398 9.75 27.24 -1.24
C ASN A 398 9.45 28.72 -1.59
N ARG A 399 8.45 29.00 -2.43
CA ARG A 399 8.03 30.35 -2.83
C ARG A 399 6.76 30.86 -2.13
N ASN A 400 6.28 30.18 -1.08
CA ASN A 400 5.24 30.70 -0.17
C ASN A 400 5.75 30.71 1.26
#